data_AF-A0A097EK30-F1
#
_entry.id   AF-A0A097EK30-F1
#
_cell.length_a   1.000
_cell.length_b   1.000
_cell.length_c   1.000
_cell.angle_alpha   90.00
_cell.angle_beta   90.00
_cell.angle_gamma   90.00
#
_symmetry.space_group_name_H-M   'P 1'
#
loop_
_entity.id
_entity.type
_entity.pdbx_description
1 polymer ?
#
loop_
_entity_poly.entity_id
_entity_poly.type
_entity_poly.pdbx_seq_one_letter_code
_entity_poly.pdbx_strand_id
1 'polypeptide(L)'
;MTAAERRLRLYLVSRAKLLGRAVRLTGDGSIAEDLLQDAWLRFDAAAAGQAQRETLPYLRTVVDNLSRDWRRRRSVQSSLFADNADTPPVDVPSLDPSPESQAIARDELRALAALFETMPVRMRRAVEMHRIEGATLTQIAERLSVSVTTAHGLVAEGVARCRSALRQPK
;
A
#
# COMPACT_ATOMS: atom_id res chain seq x y z
N MET A 1 -2.65 -23.51 20.76
CA MET A 1 -2.67 -22.78 19.48
C MET A 1 -1.24 -22.60 18.99
N THR A 2 -0.87 -23.26 17.90
CA THR A 2 0.47 -23.28 17.32
C THR A 2 0.80 -21.97 16.59
N ALA A 3 2.08 -21.71 16.28
CA ALA A 3 2.48 -20.51 15.54
C ALA A 3 1.88 -20.49 14.11
N ALA A 4 1.77 -21.63 13.46
CA ALA A 4 1.12 -21.76 12.15
C ALA A 4 -0.39 -21.44 12.22
N GLU A 5 -1.09 -21.92 13.25
CA GLU A 5 -2.51 -21.61 13.47
C GLU A 5 -2.74 -20.11 13.72
N ARG A 6 -1.86 -19.44 14.46
CA ARG A 6 -1.95 -17.98 14.66
C ARG A 6 -1.81 -17.21 13.36
N ARG A 7 -0.83 -17.58 12.53
CA ARG A 7 -0.63 -16.98 11.20
C ARG A 7 -1.82 -17.17 10.30
N LEU A 8 -2.34 -18.39 10.23
CA LEU A 8 -3.50 -18.71 9.41
C LEU A 8 -4.73 -17.92 9.89
N ARG A 9 -4.96 -17.87 11.20
CA ARG A 9 -6.05 -17.07 11.77
C ARG A 9 -5.92 -15.59 11.46
N LEU A 10 -4.72 -15.03 11.57
CA LEU A 10 -4.43 -13.63 11.22
C LEU A 10 -4.75 -13.36 9.74
N TYR A 11 -4.33 -14.26 8.85
CA TYR A 11 -4.61 -14.16 7.42
C TYR A 11 -6.12 -14.26 7.13
N LEU A 12 -6.80 -15.28 7.65
CA LEU A 12 -8.23 -15.48 7.40
C LEU A 12 -9.08 -14.30 7.89
N VAL A 13 -8.81 -13.78 9.08
CA VAL A 13 -9.53 -12.62 9.64
C VAL A 13 -9.31 -11.34 8.82
N SER A 14 -8.14 -11.21 8.18
CA SER A 14 -7.80 -10.02 7.40
C SER A 14 -8.01 -10.17 5.88
N ARG A 15 -8.29 -11.39 5.38
CA ARG A 15 -8.35 -11.72 3.95
C ARG A 15 -9.27 -10.79 3.18
N ALA A 16 -10.52 -10.59 3.63
CA ALA A 16 -11.48 -9.75 2.92
C ALA A 16 -11.01 -8.29 2.77
N LYS A 17 -10.41 -7.72 3.83
CA LYS A 17 -9.87 -6.35 3.80
C LYS A 17 -8.64 -6.24 2.90
N LEU A 18 -7.78 -7.25 2.91
CA LEU A 18 -6.60 -7.32 2.05
C LEU A 18 -6.99 -7.51 0.58
N LEU A 19 -8.00 -8.33 0.29
CA LEU A 19 -8.52 -8.59 -1.04
C LEU A 19 -9.12 -7.30 -1.62
N GLY A 20 -10.05 -6.65 -0.90
CA GLY A 20 -10.63 -5.39 -1.38
C GLY A 20 -9.58 -4.29 -1.58
N ARG A 21 -8.49 -4.32 -0.80
CA ARG A 21 -7.35 -3.42 -1.02
C ARG A 21 -6.58 -3.78 -2.28
N ALA A 22 -6.25 -5.04 -2.49
CA ALA A 22 -5.57 -5.51 -3.69
C ALA A 22 -6.40 -5.20 -4.95
N VAL A 23 -7.73 -5.43 -4.93
CA VAL A 23 -8.65 -5.08 -6.03
C VAL A 23 -8.62 -3.59 -6.34
N ARG A 24 -8.66 -2.70 -5.33
CA ARG A 24 -8.51 -1.25 -5.56
C ARG A 24 -7.16 -0.88 -6.16
N LEU A 25 -6.13 -1.69 -5.96
CA LEU A 25 -4.81 -1.44 -6.51
C LEU A 25 -4.65 -2.05 -7.91
N THR A 26 -5.18 -3.24 -8.17
CA THR A 26 -5.03 -3.94 -9.47
C THR A 26 -6.11 -3.59 -10.47
N GLY A 27 -7.31 -3.22 -10.00
CA GLY A 27 -8.50 -3.10 -10.85
C GLY A 27 -9.09 -4.44 -11.29
N ASP A 28 -8.54 -5.56 -10.80
CA ASP A 28 -8.91 -6.92 -11.21
C ASP A 28 -8.99 -7.85 -9.99
N GLY A 29 -10.16 -8.49 -9.84
CA GLY A 29 -10.48 -9.42 -8.76
C GLY A 29 -9.64 -10.69 -8.76
N SER A 30 -9.52 -11.33 -9.91
CA SER A 30 -8.77 -12.59 -10.05
C SER A 30 -7.29 -12.37 -9.78
N ILE A 31 -6.71 -11.30 -10.33
CA ILE A 31 -5.32 -10.92 -10.04
C ILE A 31 -5.15 -10.63 -8.54
N ALA A 32 -6.10 -9.95 -7.92
CA ALA A 32 -6.02 -9.65 -6.48
C ALA A 32 -6.02 -10.93 -5.62
N GLU A 33 -6.77 -11.96 -6.01
CA GLU A 33 -6.75 -13.26 -5.32
C GLU A 33 -5.40 -13.96 -5.44
N ASP A 34 -4.83 -14.00 -6.64
CA ASP A 34 -3.51 -14.59 -6.89
C ASP A 34 -2.42 -13.89 -6.07
N LEU A 35 -2.42 -12.55 -6.07
CA LEU A 35 -1.47 -11.78 -5.28
C LEU A 35 -1.64 -12.01 -3.77
N LEU A 36 -2.87 -12.30 -3.30
CA LEU A 36 -3.11 -12.65 -1.89
C LEU A 36 -2.56 -14.04 -1.54
N GLN A 37 -2.65 -15.00 -2.47
CA GLN A 37 -2.02 -16.32 -2.29
C GLN A 37 -0.50 -16.20 -2.21
N ASP A 38 0.11 -15.46 -3.15
CA ASP A 38 1.54 -15.16 -3.12
C ASP A 38 1.96 -14.44 -1.83
N ALA A 39 1.13 -13.49 -1.37
CA ALA A 39 1.39 -12.77 -0.14
C ALA A 39 1.39 -13.69 1.08
N TRP A 40 0.45 -14.64 1.14
CA TRP A 40 0.38 -15.65 2.20
C TRP A 40 1.65 -16.52 2.23
N LEU A 41 2.09 -17.03 1.09
CA LEU A 41 3.31 -17.87 1.02
C LEU A 41 4.55 -17.10 1.50
N ARG A 42 4.72 -15.86 1.05
CA ARG A 42 5.84 -14.99 1.48
C ARG A 42 5.74 -14.61 2.96
N PHE A 43 4.53 -14.42 3.47
CA PHE A 43 4.28 -14.13 4.88
C PHE A 43 4.63 -15.32 5.78
N ASP A 44 4.13 -16.51 5.44
CA ASP A 44 4.37 -17.72 6.22
C ASP A 44 5.85 -18.08 6.26
N ALA A 45 6.53 -18.05 5.10
CA ALA A 45 7.97 -18.31 5.02
C ALA A 45 8.80 -17.29 5.82
N ALA A 46 8.47 -16.00 5.74
CA ALA A 46 9.20 -14.96 6.46
C ALA A 46 8.95 -15.01 7.98
N ALA A 47 7.74 -15.34 8.41
CA ALA A 47 7.39 -15.46 9.81
C ALA A 47 7.96 -16.73 10.45
N ALA A 48 8.15 -17.81 9.68
CA ALA A 48 8.82 -19.02 10.14
C ALA A 48 10.29 -18.77 10.53
N GLY A 49 10.99 -17.87 9.83
CA GLY A 49 12.37 -17.49 10.16
C GLY A 49 12.51 -16.32 11.14
N GLN A 50 11.47 -15.48 11.30
CA GLN A 50 11.52 -14.26 12.10
C GLN A 50 10.16 -13.91 12.70
N ALA A 51 9.96 -14.17 14.00
CA ALA A 51 8.70 -13.88 14.71
C ALA A 51 8.24 -12.41 14.61
N GLN A 52 9.18 -11.46 14.49
CA GLN A 52 8.87 -10.02 14.29
C GLN A 52 8.07 -9.74 13.00
N ARG A 53 8.10 -10.66 12.03
CA ARG A 53 7.35 -10.58 10.77
C ARG A 53 5.96 -11.21 10.85
N GLU A 54 5.60 -11.86 11.96
CA GLU A 54 4.26 -12.44 12.23
C GLU A 54 3.22 -11.35 12.56
N THR A 55 3.10 -10.32 11.73
CA THR A 55 2.24 -9.16 12.01
C THR A 55 1.39 -8.74 10.81
N LEU A 56 0.17 -8.25 11.08
CA LEU A 56 -0.74 -7.75 10.03
C LEU A 56 -0.15 -6.59 9.21
N PRO A 57 0.61 -5.63 9.80
CA PRO A 57 1.30 -4.61 9.02
C PRO A 57 2.32 -5.18 8.03
N TYR A 58 3.04 -6.24 8.40
CA TYR A 58 3.97 -6.90 7.48
C TYR A 58 3.21 -7.58 6.33
N LEU A 59 2.18 -8.39 6.62
CA LEU A 59 1.32 -9.00 5.60
C LEU A 59 0.72 -7.95 4.63
N ARG A 60 0.22 -6.83 5.18
CA ARG A 60 -0.28 -5.71 4.37
C ARG A 60 0.79 -5.12 3.46
N THR A 61 2.01 -4.99 3.95
CA THR A 61 3.15 -4.49 3.16
C THR A 61 3.46 -5.43 2.02
N VAL A 62 3.43 -6.76 2.24
CA VAL A 62 3.63 -7.76 1.19
C VAL A 62 2.56 -7.62 0.10
N VAL A 63 1.28 -7.52 0.48
CA VAL A 63 0.15 -7.32 -0.46
C VAL A 63 0.31 -6.02 -1.25
N ASP A 64 0.68 -4.92 -0.58
CA ASP A 64 0.88 -3.61 -1.23
C ASP A 64 2.01 -3.65 -2.26
N ASN A 65 3.13 -4.30 -1.92
CA ASN A 65 4.27 -4.42 -2.81
C ASN A 65 3.93 -5.26 -4.04
N LEU A 66 3.29 -6.42 -3.84
CA LEU A 66 2.84 -7.29 -4.92
C LEU A 66 1.88 -6.58 -5.88
N SER A 67 0.92 -5.83 -5.34
CA SER A 67 -0.05 -5.06 -6.15
C SER A 67 0.61 -3.92 -6.92
N ARG A 68 1.58 -3.22 -6.32
CA ARG A 68 2.36 -2.16 -6.98
C ARG A 68 3.25 -2.72 -8.08
N ASP A 69 3.92 -3.84 -7.82
CA ASP A 69 4.78 -4.49 -8.82
C ASP A 69 3.96 -5.04 -9.99
N TRP A 70 2.77 -5.58 -9.75
CA TRP A 70 1.85 -5.96 -10.82
C TRP A 70 1.48 -4.75 -11.70
N ARG A 71 1.06 -3.64 -11.10
CA ARG A 71 0.73 -2.40 -11.85
C ARG A 71 1.91 -1.85 -12.62
N ARG A 72 3.12 -1.83 -12.02
CA ARG A 72 4.33 -1.38 -12.71
C ARG A 72 4.60 -2.22 -13.95
N ARG A 73 4.49 -3.56 -13.84
CA ARG A 73 4.65 -4.48 -14.98
C ARG A 73 3.57 -4.26 -16.04
N ARG A 74 2.31 -4.09 -15.63
CA ARG A 74 1.18 -3.78 -16.53
C ARG A 74 1.37 -2.45 -17.27
N SER A 75 1.89 -1.41 -16.61
CA SER A 75 2.18 -0.11 -17.24
C SER A 75 3.29 -0.22 -18.29
N VAL A 76 4.36 -0.97 -18.00
CA VAL A 76 5.43 -1.22 -18.99
C VAL A 76 4.90 -2.03 -20.17
N GLN A 77 4.09 -3.08 -19.92
CA GLN A 77 3.50 -3.89 -21.00
C GLN A 77 2.49 -3.10 -21.84
N SER A 78 1.61 -2.30 -21.23
CA SER A 78 0.64 -1.47 -21.97
C SER A 78 1.31 -0.38 -22.81
N SER A 79 2.48 0.14 -22.40
CA SER A 79 3.27 1.06 -23.22
C SER A 79 3.88 0.41 -24.48
N LEU A 80 4.00 -0.92 -24.49
CA LEU A 80 4.51 -1.70 -25.62
C LEU A 80 3.41 -2.29 -26.52
N PHE A 81 2.19 -2.43 -25.98
CA PHE A 81 1.04 -3.06 -26.64
C PHE A 81 -0.19 -2.15 -26.59
N ALA A 82 -0.03 -0.89 -26.98
CA ALA A 82 -1.12 0.08 -27.07
C ALA A 82 -2.01 -0.22 -28.30
N ASP A 83 -2.68 -1.36 -28.28
CA ASP A 83 -3.86 -1.63 -29.09
C ASP A 83 -4.62 -2.79 -28.43
N ASN A 84 -5.87 -2.53 -28.04
CA ASN A 84 -6.87 -3.47 -27.54
C ASN A 84 -6.81 -3.83 -26.04
N ALA A 85 -7.66 -3.16 -25.24
CA ALA A 85 -8.33 -3.80 -24.11
C ALA A 85 -9.56 -2.99 -23.68
N ASP A 86 -10.67 -3.16 -24.41
CA ASP A 86 -12.01 -2.96 -23.86
C ASP A 86 -12.38 -4.22 -23.06
N THR A 87 -12.30 -4.15 -21.73
CA THR A 87 -12.89 -5.16 -20.86
C THR A 87 -13.93 -4.48 -19.96
N PRO A 88 -15.21 -4.88 -20.03
CA PRO A 88 -16.25 -4.31 -19.18
C PRO A 88 -16.05 -4.72 -17.71
N PRO A 89 -16.49 -3.90 -16.74
CA PRO A 89 -16.35 -4.22 -15.33
C PRO A 89 -17.24 -5.41 -14.97
N VAL A 90 -16.63 -6.45 -14.41
CA VAL A 90 -17.34 -7.59 -13.82
C VAL A 90 -18.02 -7.11 -12.54
N ASP A 91 -19.30 -7.43 -12.36
CA ASP A 91 -20.10 -7.10 -11.18
C ASP A 91 -19.46 -7.72 -9.91
N VAL A 92 -18.67 -6.92 -9.21
CA VAL A 92 -18.16 -7.23 -7.88
C VAL A 92 -19.18 -6.68 -6.87
N PRO A 93 -19.69 -7.50 -5.92
CA PRO A 93 -20.53 -7.01 -4.84
C PRO A 93 -19.86 -5.82 -4.15
N SER A 94 -20.63 -4.77 -3.82
CA SER A 94 -20.07 -3.56 -3.20
C SER A 94 -19.37 -3.91 -1.89
N LEU A 95 -18.04 -4.03 -1.93
CA LEU A 95 -17.15 -4.15 -0.77
C LEU A 95 -16.92 -2.80 -0.11
N ASP A 96 -17.91 -1.90 -0.23
CA ASP A 96 -17.79 -0.53 0.22
C ASP A 96 -17.64 -0.50 1.74
N PRO A 97 -16.73 0.34 2.27
CA PRO A 97 -16.58 0.48 3.71
C PRO A 97 -17.91 0.89 4.33
N SER A 98 -18.17 0.48 5.58
CA SER A 98 -19.35 0.95 6.31
C SER A 98 -19.42 2.48 6.30
N PRO A 99 -20.61 3.10 6.37
CA PRO A 99 -20.74 4.56 6.40
C PRO A 99 -19.85 5.22 7.48
N GLU A 100 -19.71 4.57 8.63
CA GLU A 100 -18.77 4.96 9.70
C GLU A 100 -17.31 4.89 9.24
N SER A 101 -16.90 3.79 8.60
CA SER A 101 -15.55 3.65 8.03
C SER A 101 -15.27 4.70 6.94
N GLN A 102 -16.28 5.07 6.16
CA GLN A 102 -16.16 6.14 5.16
C GLN A 102 -16.01 7.52 5.82
N ALA A 103 -16.74 7.79 6.91
CA ALA A 103 -16.61 9.03 7.68
C ALA A 103 -15.21 9.16 8.29
N ILE A 104 -14.72 8.11 8.96
CA ILE A 104 -13.36 8.06 9.52
C ILE A 104 -12.31 8.29 8.41
N ALA A 105 -12.43 7.61 7.28
CA ALA A 105 -11.50 7.78 6.16
C ALA A 105 -11.51 9.21 5.59
N ARG A 106 -12.68 9.86 5.54
CA ARG A 106 -12.80 11.27 5.12
C ARG A 106 -12.11 12.21 6.12
N ASP A 107 -12.27 11.96 7.42
CA ASP A 107 -11.64 12.77 8.46
C ASP A 107 -10.11 12.60 8.46
N GLU A 108 -9.62 11.36 8.33
CA GLU A 108 -8.19 11.06 8.14
C GLU A 108 -7.63 11.76 6.89
N LEU A 109 -8.38 11.75 5.79
CA LEU A 109 -7.98 12.42 4.55
C LEU A 109 -7.89 13.94 4.74
N ARG A 110 -8.84 14.56 5.45
CA ARG A 110 -8.79 16.00 5.78
C ARG A 110 -7.59 16.32 6.66
N ALA A 111 -7.30 15.50 7.66
CA ALA A 111 -6.14 15.69 8.54
C ALA A 111 -4.82 15.61 7.76
N LEU A 112 -4.70 14.64 6.85
CA LEU A 112 -3.54 14.53 5.97
C LEU A 112 -3.44 15.70 4.99
N ALA A 113 -4.54 16.15 4.39
CA ALA A 113 -4.54 17.30 3.49
C ALA A 113 -4.05 18.57 4.21
N ALA A 114 -4.57 18.85 5.40
CA ALA A 114 -4.13 19.97 6.23
C ALA A 114 -2.64 19.86 6.62
N LEU A 115 -2.17 18.66 6.99
CA LEU A 115 -0.75 18.43 7.27
C LEU A 115 0.11 18.72 6.03
N PHE A 116 -0.30 18.23 4.87
CA PHE A 116 0.44 18.42 3.63
C PHE A 116 0.64 19.90 3.34
N GLU A 117 -0.39 20.74 3.51
CA GLU A 117 -0.28 22.20 3.36
C GLU A 117 0.81 22.82 4.23
N THR A 118 0.95 22.37 5.48
CA THR A 118 1.99 22.86 6.41
C THR A 118 3.38 22.24 6.18
N MET A 119 3.48 21.18 5.38
CA MET A 119 4.72 20.44 5.19
C MET A 119 5.65 21.19 4.21
N PRO A 120 6.98 21.24 4.48
CA PRO A 120 7.93 21.79 3.52
C PRO A 120 7.81 21.11 2.15
N VAL A 121 7.84 21.90 1.07
CA VAL A 121 7.57 21.45 -0.32
C VAL A 121 8.41 20.23 -0.70
N ARG A 122 9.72 20.24 -0.39
CA ARG A 122 10.63 19.12 -0.70
C ARG A 122 10.26 17.83 0.03
N MET A 123 9.84 17.94 1.30
CA MET A 123 9.40 16.80 2.09
C MET A 123 8.08 16.25 1.55
N ARG A 124 7.12 17.13 1.25
CA ARG A 124 5.84 16.76 0.64
C ARG A 124 6.04 15.97 -0.67
N ARG A 125 6.86 16.51 -1.58
CA ARG A 125 7.20 15.84 -2.85
C ARG A 125 7.87 14.48 -2.63
N ALA A 126 8.84 14.39 -1.71
CA ALA A 126 9.49 13.12 -1.40
C ALA A 126 8.49 12.07 -0.88
N VAL A 127 7.56 12.46 0.00
CA VAL A 127 6.51 11.58 0.52
C VAL A 127 5.55 11.14 -0.59
N GLU A 128 5.08 12.06 -1.44
CA GLU A 128 4.20 11.73 -2.56
C GLU A 128 4.87 10.73 -3.52
N MET A 129 6.10 11.03 -3.96
CA MET A 129 6.86 10.15 -4.85
C MET A 129 7.05 8.76 -4.23
N HIS A 130 7.36 8.68 -2.94
CA HIS A 130 7.58 7.40 -2.30
C HIS A 130 6.28 6.61 -2.05
N ARG A 131 5.24 7.27 -1.55
CA ARG A 131 4.03 6.62 -1.05
C ARG A 131 2.96 6.43 -2.13
N ILE A 132 2.87 7.35 -3.07
CA ILE A 132 1.87 7.39 -4.13
C ILE A 132 2.47 6.83 -5.43
N GLU A 133 3.59 7.39 -5.90
CA GLU A 133 4.22 6.97 -7.17
C GLU A 133 5.07 5.68 -7.03
N GLY A 134 5.48 5.34 -5.81
CA GLY A 134 6.31 4.15 -5.55
C GLY A 134 7.77 4.29 -6.01
N ALA A 135 8.29 5.51 -6.08
CA ALA A 135 9.67 5.80 -6.43
C ALA A 135 10.66 5.33 -5.35
N THR A 136 11.84 4.89 -5.78
CA THR A 136 12.94 4.51 -4.88
C THR A 136 13.63 5.74 -4.30
N LEU A 137 14.37 5.57 -3.19
CA LEU A 137 15.12 6.66 -2.58
C LEU A 137 16.16 7.27 -3.53
N THR A 138 16.76 6.47 -4.40
CA THR A 138 17.69 6.93 -5.44
C THR A 138 16.99 7.80 -6.48
N GLN A 139 15.82 7.37 -6.99
CA GLN A 139 15.04 8.15 -7.95
C GLN A 139 14.51 9.46 -7.34
N ILE A 140 14.16 9.44 -6.05
CA ILE A 140 13.77 10.63 -5.30
C ILE A 140 14.96 11.59 -5.17
N ALA A 141 16.13 11.06 -4.83
CA ALA A 141 17.36 11.84 -4.71
C ALA A 141 17.72 12.54 -6.03
N GLU A 142 17.67 11.82 -7.15
CA GLU A 142 17.90 12.35 -8.49
C GLU A 142 16.91 13.47 -8.85
N ARG A 143 15.60 13.20 -8.74
CA ARG A 143 14.54 14.16 -9.13
C ARG A 143 14.49 15.40 -8.24
N LEU A 144 14.85 15.27 -6.96
CA LEU A 144 14.89 16.40 -6.03
C LEU A 144 16.27 17.06 -5.95
N SER A 145 17.26 16.55 -6.70
CA SER A 145 18.65 17.02 -6.68
C SER A 145 19.25 17.06 -5.27
N VAL A 146 19.11 15.97 -4.53
CA VAL A 146 19.64 15.79 -3.17
C VAL A 146 20.39 14.46 -3.05
N SER A 147 21.08 14.23 -1.93
CA SER A 147 21.68 12.92 -1.64
C SER A 147 20.61 11.86 -1.31
N VAL A 148 20.92 10.58 -1.54
CA VAL A 148 20.06 9.45 -1.15
C VAL A 148 19.74 9.47 0.35
N THR A 149 20.72 9.85 1.17
CA THR A 149 20.55 10.01 2.63
C THR A 149 19.55 11.11 2.95
N THR A 150 19.62 12.24 2.27
CA THR A 150 18.66 13.34 2.41
C THR A 150 17.27 12.92 1.95
N ALA A 151 17.15 12.22 0.82
CA ALA A 151 15.88 11.69 0.33
C ALA A 151 15.25 10.73 1.35
N HIS A 152 16.05 9.83 1.94
CA HIS A 152 15.60 8.96 3.03
C HIS A 152 15.08 9.74 4.22
N GLY A 153 15.82 10.77 4.67
CA GLY A 153 15.41 11.64 5.77
C GLY A 153 14.08 12.34 5.51
N LEU A 154 13.92 12.94 4.32
CA LEU A 154 12.67 13.60 3.91
C LEU A 154 11.48 12.63 3.92
N VAL A 155 11.65 11.43 3.38
CA VAL A 155 10.59 10.40 3.37
C VAL A 155 10.28 9.94 4.79
N ALA A 156 11.28 9.60 5.58
CA ALA A 156 11.11 9.06 6.92
C ALA A 156 10.41 10.08 7.85
N GLU A 157 10.86 11.33 7.85
CA GLU A 157 10.27 12.40 8.67
C GLU A 157 8.85 12.72 8.20
N GLY A 158 8.64 12.85 6.90
CA GLY A 158 7.32 13.13 6.34
C GLY A 158 6.30 12.01 6.67
N VAL A 159 6.69 10.74 6.52
CA VAL A 159 5.84 9.60 6.90
C VAL A 159 5.58 9.56 8.41
N ALA A 160 6.56 9.91 9.25
CA ALA A 160 6.37 10.00 10.69
C ALA A 160 5.35 11.08 11.05
N ARG A 161 5.44 12.27 10.45
CA ARG A 161 4.44 13.35 10.62
C ARG A 161 3.04 12.91 10.22
N CYS A 162 2.90 12.23 9.07
CA CYS A 162 1.62 11.68 8.63
C CYS A 162 1.03 10.70 9.65
N ARG A 163 1.86 9.79 10.20
CA ARG A 163 1.40 8.84 11.22
C ARG A 163 0.96 9.54 12.51
N SER A 164 1.67 10.59 12.93
CA SER A 164 1.31 11.35 14.12
C SER A 164 -0.02 12.09 13.94
N ALA A 165 -0.25 12.70 12.77
CA ALA A 165 -1.52 13.38 12.47
C ALA A 165 -2.72 12.42 12.47
N LEU A 166 -2.53 11.17 12.04
CA LEU A 166 -3.57 10.14 12.05
C LEU A 166 -3.80 9.50 13.43
N ARG A 167 -2.88 9.67 14.38
CA ARG A 167 -3.00 9.12 15.74
C ARG A 167 -3.71 10.05 16.71
N GLN A 168 -3.88 11.33 16.37
CA GLN A 168 -4.59 12.27 17.21
C GLN A 168 -6.09 12.14 16.93
N PRO A 169 -6.89 11.55 17.84
CA PRO A 169 -8.34 11.71 17.74
C PRO A 169 -8.65 13.20 17.93
N LYS A 170 -9.53 13.74 17.08
CA LYS A 170 -10.23 14.98 17.40
C LYS A 170 -11.40 14.67 18.31
#